data_AF-A0A350KLI1-F1
#
_entry.id   AF-A0A350KLI1-F1
#
_cell.length_a   1.000
_cell.length_b   1.000
_cell.length_c   1.000
_cell.angle_alpha   90.00
_cell.angle_beta   90.00
_cell.angle_gamma   90.00
#
_symmetry.space_group_name_H-M   'P 1'
#
loop_
_entity.id
_entity.type
_entity.pdbx_description
1 polymer ?
#
loop_
_entity_poly.entity_id
_entity_poly.type
_entity_poly.pdbx_seq_one_letter_code
_entity_poly.pdbx_strand_id
1 'polypeptide(L)' 'MGADFDWTDVRFVARMLEKDYPDTDLIALSDDELREMMAAVAKSDAVPADSVYALAVKSAWSVLQNGADDSRDAPDAAV' A
#
# COMPACT_ATOMS: atom_id res chain seq x y z
N MET A 1 1.10 5.51 -25.90
CA MET A 1 2.18 4.83 -25.16
C MET A 1 1.76 4.79 -23.72
N GLY A 2 1.14 3.70 -23.28
CA GLY A 2 0.89 3.50 -21.86
C GLY A 2 2.24 3.31 -21.19
N ALA A 3 2.54 4.10 -20.17
CA ALA A 3 3.65 3.77 -19.29
C ALA A 3 3.33 2.38 -18.73
N ASP A 4 4.18 1.40 -19.03
CA ASP A 4 4.09 0.06 -18.44
C ASP A 4 4.18 0.28 -16.93
N PHE A 5 3.06 0.08 -16.24
CA PHE A 5 3.03 0.28 -14.80
C PHE A 5 3.88 -0.83 -14.19
N ASP A 6 5.01 -0.45 -13.60
CA ASP A 6 5.94 -1.42 -13.06
C ASP A 6 5.38 -2.02 -11.77
N TRP A 7 4.76 -3.18 -11.92
CA TRP A 7 4.28 -3.97 -10.80
C TRP A 7 5.42 -4.56 -9.98
N THR A 8 6.68 -4.56 -10.46
CA THR A 8 7.79 -5.12 -9.68
C THR A 8 8.15 -4.23 -8.48
N ASP A 9 7.88 -2.93 -8.56
CA ASP A 9 8.06 -1.99 -7.46
C ASP A 9 6.87 -1.98 -6.48
N VAL A 10 6.81 -3.03 -5.66
CA VAL A 10 5.80 -3.21 -4.59
C VAL A 10 5.72 -1.99 -3.66
N ARG A 11 6.86 -1.32 -3.39
CA ARG A 11 6.90 -0.14 -2.52
C ARG A 11 6.25 1.06 -3.17
N PHE A 12 6.44 1.24 -4.47
CA PHE A 12 5.77 2.30 -5.23
C PHE A 12 4.24 2.11 -5.19
N VAL A 13 3.75 0.89 -5.42
CA VAL A 13 2.32 0.55 -5.32
C VAL A 13 1.79 0.86 -3.92
N ALA A 14 2.46 0.37 -2.88
CA ALA A 14 2.07 0.61 -1.50
C ALA A 14 2.02 2.11 -1.13
N ARG A 15 2.95 2.93 -1.63
CA ARG A 15 2.90 4.39 -1.41
C ARG A 15 1.72 5.05 -2.11
N MET A 16 1.35 4.61 -3.31
CA MET A 16 0.18 5.16 -3.99
C MET A 16 -1.10 4.80 -3.24
N LEU A 17 -1.21 3.55 -2.77
CA LEU A 17 -2.31 3.11 -1.92
C LEU A 17 -2.38 3.93 -0.63
N GLU A 18 -1.25 4.14 0.04
CA GLU A 18 -1.22 4.96 1.25
C GLU A 18 -1.59 6.43 0.99
N LYS A 19 -1.19 6.99 -0.16
CA LYS A 19 -1.51 8.37 -0.52
C LYS A 19 -2.99 8.56 -0.82
N ASP A 20 -3.64 7.60 -1.46
CA ASP A 20 -5.05 7.68 -1.87
C ASP A 20 -6.00 7.12 -0.79
N TYR A 21 -5.53 6.19 0.04
CA TYR A 21 -6.33 5.47 1.04
C TYR A 21 -5.65 5.35 2.43
N PRO A 22 -5.16 6.43 3.05
CA PRO A 22 -4.34 6.38 4.27
C PRO A 22 -5.03 5.72 5.48
N ASP A 23 -6.35 5.87 5.60
CA ASP A 23 -7.16 5.32 6.71
C ASP A 23 -7.66 3.88 6.46
N THR A 24 -7.11 3.16 5.48
CA THR A 24 -7.54 1.79 5.19
C THR A 24 -7.05 0.82 6.24
N ASP A 25 -7.97 0.11 6.89
CA ASP A 25 -7.66 -0.98 7.81
C ASP A 25 -7.15 -2.21 7.04
N LEU A 26 -5.83 -2.40 7.02
CA LEU A 26 -5.18 -3.48 6.27
C LEU A 26 -5.48 -4.87 6.82
N ILE A 27 -5.95 -4.97 8.07
CA ILE A 27 -6.30 -6.22 8.73
C ILE A 27 -7.66 -6.72 8.22
N ALA A 28 -8.63 -5.82 8.09
CA ALA A 28 -9.95 -6.11 7.55
C ALA A 28 -9.99 -6.14 6.01
N LEU A 29 -9.00 -5.55 5.33
CA LEU A 29 -8.95 -5.47 3.87
C LEU A 29 -8.85 -6.87 3.23
N SER A 30 -9.77 -7.20 2.33
CA SER A 30 -9.72 -8.45 1.57
C SER A 30 -8.71 -8.38 0.42
N ASP A 31 -8.22 -9.52 -0.08
CA ASP A 31 -7.33 -9.53 -1.26
C ASP A 31 -8.02 -9.01 -2.53
N ASP A 32 -9.34 -9.21 -2.66
CA ASP A 32 -10.13 -8.69 -3.78
C ASP A 32 -10.22 -7.17 -3.73
N GLU A 33 -10.58 -6.60 -2.57
CA GLU A 33 -10.63 -5.15 -2.36
C GLU A 33 -9.25 -4.49 -2.57
N LEU A 34 -8.17 -5.14 -2.11
CA LEU A 34 -6.82 -4.69 -2.37
C LEU A 34 -6.52 -4.63 -3.88
N ARG A 35 -6.97 -5.61 -4.65
CA ARG A 35 -6.78 -5.64 -6.12
C ARG A 35 -7.57 -4.54 -6.80
N GLU A 36 -8.80 -4.29 -6.37
CA GLU A 36 -9.60 -3.18 -6.89
C GLU A 36 -8.93 -1.83 -6.61
N MET A 37 -8.41 -1.63 -5.40
CA MET A 37 -7.65 -0.44 -5.04
C MET A 37 -6.36 -0.32 -5.87
N MET A 38 -5.62 -1.42 -6.05
CA MET A 38 -4.42 -1.46 -6.90
C MET A 38 -4.73 -1.11 -8.35
N ALA A 39 -5.83 -1.64 -8.91
CA ALA A 39 -6.29 -1.32 -10.26
C ALA A 39 -6.61 0.18 -10.40
N ALA A 40 -7.29 0.74 -9.39
CA ALA A 40 -7.68 2.14 -9.35
C ALA A 40 -6.45 3.08 -9.33
N VAL A 41 -5.46 2.82 -8.46
CA VAL A 41 -4.26 3.67 -8.36
C VAL A 41 -3.33 3.50 -9.56
N ALA A 42 -3.21 2.27 -10.09
CA ALA A 42 -2.40 1.98 -11.27
C ALA A 42 -3.07 2.44 -12.57
N LYS A 43 -4.37 2.76 -12.53
CA LYS A 43 -5.22 3.00 -13.71
C LYS A 43 -5.05 1.91 -14.75
N SER A 44 -4.91 0.67 -14.29
CA SER A 44 -4.56 -0.49 -15.09
C SER A 44 -5.41 -1.68 -14.65
N ASP A 45 -6.01 -2.36 -15.62
CA ASP A 45 -6.79 -3.58 -15.40
C ASP A 45 -5.88 -4.81 -15.24
N ALA A 46 -4.60 -4.68 -15.61
CA ALA A 46 -3.60 -5.75 -15.57
C ALA A 46 -2.97 -5.91 -14.17
N VAL A 47 -3.80 -6.03 -13.13
CA VAL A 47 -3.32 -6.23 -11.76
C VAL A 47 -2.85 -7.68 -11.58
N PRO A 48 -1.66 -7.91 -11.00
CA PRO A 48 -1.21 -9.26 -10.69
C PRO A 48 -2.17 -9.95 -9.70
N ALA A 49 -2.75 -11.08 -10.13
CA ALA A 49 -3.64 -11.91 -9.32
C ALA A 49 -2.87 -12.83 -8.34
N ASP A 50 -1.57 -12.62 -8.18
CA ASP A 50 -0.72 -13.43 -7.33
C ASP A 50 -0.92 -13.08 -5.85
N SER A 51 -1.26 -14.07 -5.03
CA SER A 51 -1.50 -13.87 -3.60
C SER A 51 -0.24 -13.49 -2.82
N VAL A 52 0.95 -13.91 -3.28
CA VAL A 52 2.23 -13.50 -2.67
C VAL A 52 2.48 -12.03 -2.94
N TYR A 53 2.13 -11.56 -4.14
CA TYR A 53 2.19 -10.15 -4.48
C TYR A 53 1.27 -9.29 -3.62
N ALA A 54 0.00 -9.70 -3.47
CA ALA A 54 -0.97 -9.03 -2.60
C ALA A 54 -0.47 -8.91 -1.15
N LEU A 55 0.10 -10.00 -0.61
CA LEU A 55 0.71 -10.01 0.71
C LEU A 55 1.92 -9.07 0.81
N ALA A 56 2.77 -9.02 -0.22
CA ALA A 56 3.93 -8.13 -0.25
C ALA A 56 3.52 -6.66 -0.26
N VAL A 57 2.50 -6.29 -1.05
CA VAL A 57 1.94 -4.93 -1.09
C VAL A 57 1.33 -4.56 0.26
N LYS A 58 0.49 -5.42 0.84
CA LYS A 58 -0.07 -5.23 2.19
C LYS A 58 0.99 -5.04 3.25
N SER A 59 2.04 -5.85 3.22
CA SER A 59 3.14 -5.76 4.17
C SER A 59 3.89 -4.43 4.02
N ALA A 60 4.22 -4.04 2.78
CA ALA A 60 4.88 -2.77 2.51
C ALA A 60 4.01 -1.57 2.91
N TRP A 61 2.70 -1.65 2.65
CA TRP A 61 1.73 -0.62 3.02
C TRP A 61 1.58 -0.51 4.54
N SER A 62 1.53 -1.63 5.26
CA SER A 62 1.48 -1.66 6.72
C SER A 62 2.70 -1.00 7.35
N VAL A 63 3.90 -1.19 6.77
CA VAL A 63 5.11 -0.49 7.23
C VAL A 63 5.02 1.01 6.98
N LEU A 64 4.38 1.46 5.89
CA LEU A 64 4.18 2.88 5.62
C LEU A 64 3.19 3.51 6.61
N GLN A 65 2.04 2.86 6.88
CA GLN A 65 1.05 3.33 7.86
C GLN A 65 1.64 3.39 9.28
N ASN A 66 2.28 2.30 9.73
CA ASN A 66 2.87 2.24 11.09
C ASN A 66 4.11 3.14 11.22
N GLY A 67 4.94 3.26 10.18
CA GLY A 67 6.11 4.14 10.20
C GLY A 67 5.74 5.63 10.17
N ALA A 68 4.59 5.99 9.62
CA ALA A 68 4.03 7.33 9.70
C ALA A 68 3.47 7.64 11.10
N ASP A 69 2.94 6.63 11.81
CA ASP A 69 2.43 6.74 13.18
C ASP A 69 3.56 6.88 14.22
N ASP A 70 4.65 6.12 14.08
CA ASP A 70 5.81 6.15 15.00
C ASP A 70 6.54 7.50 14.98
N SER A 71 6.47 8.23 13.87
CA SER A 71 7.02 9.61 13.78
C SER A 71 6.19 10.65 14.55
N ARG A 72 5.03 10.27 15.09
CA ARG A 72 4.17 11.12 15.93
C ARG A 72 4.14 10.67 17.39
N ASP A 73 4.71 9.51 17.73
CA ASP A 73 4.85 8.98 19.10
C ASP A 73 6.31 8.93 19.58
N ALA A 74 7.06 10.01 19.33
CA ALA A 74 8.16 10.35 20.22
C ALA A 74 7.76 11.62 20.97
N PRO A 75 7.07 11.51 22.13
CA PRO A 75 7.08 12.61 23.07
C PRO A 75 8.54 12.85 23.45
N ASP A 76 8.96 14.09 23.19
CA ASP A 76 10.10 14.76 23.79
C ASP A 76 10.02 14.57 25.32
N ALA A 77 10.49 13.42 25.82
CA ALA A 77 10.64 13.17 27.23
C ALA A 77 11.97 13.81 27.66
N ALA A 78 11.93 15.14 27.73
CA ALA A 78 12.84 15.92 28.53
C ALA A 78 12.78 15.45 29.99
N VAL A 79 13.80 14.73 30.44
CA VAL A 79 14.29 14.77 31.83
C VAL A 79 15.77 14.43 31.90
#